data_AF-A0A4Q4ZYH0-F1
#
_entry.id   AF-A0A4Q4ZYH0-F1
#
_cell.length_a   1.000
_cell.length_b   1.000
_cell.length_c   1.000
_cell.angle_alpha   90.00
_cell.angle_beta   90.00
_cell.angle_gamma   90.00
#
_symmetry.space_group_name_H-M   'P 1'
#
loop_
_entity.id
_entity.type
_entity.pdbx_description
1 polymer ?
#
loop_
_entity_poly.entity_id
_entity_poly.type
_entity_poly.pdbx_seq_one_letter_code
_entity_poly.pdbx_strand_id
1 'polypeptide(L)'
;MNDPTRDRELDIPDEPWMSHGFISKIASQVSLPYRRPKTKEITRRNGTLTVTFSAGGVDCLPYGKYPRLFEAWACTMVKTNNPCFDPNTNTLELGRSFRDFLELLEVKVGGTSFRNIKPQFERLFRCTYSIVNLTESKSSGVNFVVAEEFNIDWLNPQLPPQRGKTAYNWVRLSRGYVEMLRDRPVPIDLSIMAKLGKPMAIDIYAWITRRFYSLSEVTHIKWEQLYQQFGSGTKELRKFKQTFKEALEEVIAVYPCRVVCGRTYVSVWPNITSIPTSEETQQINRERAKTLQVAHSSEQRQRARAKATESARAGKWFSLFGQPDQIWWCSEAWDINAAQDHLYGIAERGDCPVCAYDKRNRERHGSWPFPFR
;
A
#
# COMPACT_ATOMS: atom_id res chain seq x y z
N MET A 1 0.99 -1.70 -26.12
CA MET A 1 0.52 -1.01 -24.90
C MET A 1 1.73 -0.53 -24.14
N ASN A 2 1.92 0.78 -24.02
CA ASN A 2 2.94 1.35 -23.13
C ASN A 2 2.62 0.90 -21.69
N ASP A 3 3.58 0.26 -21.02
CA ASP A 3 3.50 -0.14 -19.62
C ASP A 3 3.80 1.11 -18.78
N PRO A 4 2.79 1.77 -18.16
CA PRO A 4 2.97 3.09 -17.52
C PRO A 4 3.81 3.04 -16.23
N THR A 5 4.27 1.85 -15.82
CA THR A 5 5.33 1.71 -14.80
C THR A 5 6.72 2.12 -15.32
N ARG A 6 6.85 2.50 -16.59
CA ARG A 6 8.14 2.87 -17.20
C ARG A 6 8.74 4.16 -16.65
N ASP A 7 7.93 5.13 -16.19
CA ASP A 7 8.37 6.53 -16.08
C ASP A 7 7.97 7.24 -14.77
N ARG A 8 7.39 6.56 -13.78
CA ARG A 8 7.10 7.20 -12.49
C ARG A 8 8.27 6.99 -11.53
N GLU A 9 8.99 8.08 -11.27
CA GLU A 9 9.96 8.13 -10.18
C GLU A 9 9.25 7.81 -8.86
N LEU A 10 9.78 6.83 -8.15
CA LEU A 10 9.25 6.38 -6.86
C LEU A 10 9.95 7.18 -5.78
N ASP A 11 9.16 7.70 -4.85
CA ASP A 11 9.70 8.29 -3.64
C ASP A 11 9.85 7.16 -2.63
N ILE A 12 11.08 6.65 -2.49
CA ILE A 12 11.39 5.57 -1.56
C ILE A 12 11.70 6.22 -0.21
N PRO A 13 10.84 6.07 0.82
CA PRO A 13 11.07 6.68 2.13
C PRO A 13 12.46 6.40 2.69
N ASP A 14 13.13 7.42 3.24
CA ASP A 14 14.39 7.34 3.98
C ASP A 14 14.28 6.59 5.35
N GLU A 15 13.14 5.95 5.60
CA GLU A 15 12.85 5.21 6.83
C GLU A 15 13.83 4.05 7.09
N PRO A 16 14.03 3.64 8.36
CA PRO A 16 15.01 2.62 8.73
C PRO A 16 14.84 1.33 7.91
N TRP A 17 15.97 0.70 7.58
CA TRP A 17 16.12 -0.55 6.85
C TRP A 17 14.84 -1.41 6.74
N MET A 18 14.26 -1.44 5.52
CA MET A 18 13.11 -2.25 5.07
C MET A 18 11.70 -1.85 5.58
N SER A 19 11.31 -0.57 5.53
CA SER A 19 9.88 -0.21 5.53
C SER A 19 9.17 -0.64 4.22
N HIS A 20 9.93 -0.75 3.13
CA HIS A 20 9.46 -1.13 1.79
C HIS A 20 10.33 -2.21 1.16
N GLY A 21 9.74 -2.88 0.18
CA GLY A 21 10.37 -3.94 -0.59
C GLY A 21 9.87 -3.97 -2.02
N PHE A 22 10.28 -4.99 -2.75
CA PHE A 22 9.91 -5.18 -4.14
C PHE A 22 9.40 -6.60 -4.35
N ILE A 23 8.44 -6.77 -5.25
CA ILE A 23 8.02 -8.09 -5.74
C ILE A 23 8.11 -8.10 -7.26
N SER A 24 8.41 -9.27 -7.86
CA SER A 24 8.57 -9.35 -9.30
C SER A 24 7.28 -8.93 -10.03
N LYS A 25 7.44 -8.32 -11.21
CA LYS A 25 6.31 -8.01 -12.09
C LYS A 25 5.47 -9.25 -12.37
N ILE A 26 6.10 -10.41 -12.56
CA ILE A 26 5.41 -11.67 -12.85
C ILE A 26 4.51 -12.12 -11.70
N ALA A 27 4.99 -12.07 -10.45
CA ALA A 27 4.18 -12.43 -9.28
C ALA A 27 2.98 -11.50 -9.03
N SER A 28 3.05 -10.25 -9.49
CA SER A 28 1.88 -9.34 -9.46
C SER A 28 0.87 -9.59 -10.60
N GLN A 29 1.21 -10.42 -11.58
CA GLN A 29 0.38 -10.70 -12.76
C GLN A 29 -0.21 -12.11 -12.76
N VAL A 30 0.50 -13.09 -12.19
CA VAL A 30 0.11 -14.49 -12.10
C VAL A 30 0.63 -15.12 -10.81
N SER A 31 -0.05 -16.16 -10.34
CA SER A 31 0.21 -16.74 -9.02
C SER A 31 0.70 -18.18 -9.02
N LEU A 32 1.63 -18.46 -8.11
CA LEU A 32 1.96 -19.82 -7.65
C LEU A 32 0.74 -20.48 -6.96
N PRO A 33 0.72 -21.81 -6.77
CA PRO A 33 -0.32 -22.48 -5.98
C PRO A 33 -0.44 -21.95 -4.54
N TYR A 34 -1.67 -21.89 -4.02
CA TYR A 34 -1.95 -21.52 -2.62
C TYR A 34 -1.92 -22.70 -1.65
N ARG A 35 -2.19 -23.91 -2.17
CA ARG A 35 -2.20 -25.18 -1.44
C ARG A 35 -1.37 -26.19 -2.24
N ARG A 36 -0.98 -27.29 -1.60
CA ARG A 36 -0.21 -28.36 -2.24
C ARG A 36 -0.93 -28.86 -3.50
N PRO A 37 -0.37 -28.64 -4.70
CA PRO A 37 -0.97 -29.14 -5.93
C PRO A 37 -0.71 -30.64 -6.06
N LYS A 38 -1.63 -31.32 -6.75
CA LYS A 38 -1.44 -32.74 -7.16
C LYS A 38 -0.73 -32.87 -8.51
N THR A 39 -0.53 -31.75 -9.21
CA THR A 39 0.15 -31.70 -10.51
C THR A 39 1.57 -31.20 -10.33
N LYS A 40 2.45 -31.62 -11.26
CA LYS A 40 3.83 -31.12 -11.35
C LYS A 40 3.96 -29.88 -12.23
N GLU A 41 2.90 -29.52 -12.93
CA GLU A 41 2.86 -28.37 -13.82
C GLU A 41 1.54 -27.63 -13.69
N ILE A 42 1.59 -26.31 -13.77
CA ILE A 42 0.43 -25.44 -13.89
C ILE A 42 0.72 -24.33 -14.90
N THR A 43 -0.32 -23.87 -15.59
CA THR A 43 -0.24 -22.68 -16.45
C THR A 43 -1.18 -21.61 -15.92
N ARG A 44 -0.73 -20.36 -15.97
CA ARG A 44 -1.48 -19.14 -15.63
C ARG A 44 -1.46 -18.18 -16.80
N ARG A 45 -2.51 -17.37 -16.93
CA ARG A 45 -2.66 -16.46 -18.06
C ARG A 45 -3.19 -15.10 -17.61
N ASN A 46 -2.59 -14.05 -18.16
CA ASN A 46 -3.02 -12.66 -18.01
C ASN A 46 -2.98 -11.97 -19.38
N GLY A 47 -4.10 -11.98 -20.10
CA GLY A 47 -4.16 -11.48 -21.47
C GLY A 47 -3.25 -12.28 -22.42
N THR A 48 -2.23 -11.62 -22.98
CA THR A 48 -1.23 -12.24 -23.87
C THR A 48 -0.11 -12.96 -23.11
N LEU A 49 0.07 -12.64 -21.82
CA LEU A 49 1.07 -13.29 -20.97
C LEU A 49 0.57 -14.66 -20.53
N THR A 50 1.40 -15.68 -20.74
CA THR A 50 1.22 -17.04 -20.26
C THR A 50 2.45 -17.44 -19.48
N VAL A 51 2.26 -17.96 -18.25
CA VAL A 51 3.36 -18.44 -17.42
C VAL A 51 3.07 -19.87 -17.01
N THR A 52 3.97 -20.77 -17.35
CA THR A 52 3.93 -22.16 -16.92
C THR A 52 4.99 -22.40 -15.86
N PHE A 53 4.57 -22.96 -14.73
CA PHE A 53 5.43 -23.36 -13.64
C PHE A 53 5.53 -24.88 -13.62
N SER A 54 6.75 -25.41 -13.61
CA SER A 54 7.00 -26.85 -13.66
C SER A 54 7.94 -27.29 -12.52
N ALA A 55 7.61 -28.38 -11.84
CA ALA A 55 8.36 -28.90 -10.71
C ALA A 55 9.61 -29.66 -11.19
N GLY A 56 10.82 -29.16 -10.89
CA GLY A 56 12.08 -29.78 -11.32
C GLY A 56 12.47 -31.01 -10.51
N GLY A 57 11.83 -32.14 -10.81
CA GLY A 57 12.18 -33.44 -10.23
C GLY A 57 11.84 -33.59 -8.74
N VAL A 58 10.97 -32.72 -8.21
CA VAL A 58 10.41 -32.79 -6.84
C VAL A 58 8.98 -33.35 -6.85
N ASP A 59 8.42 -33.54 -5.67
CA ASP A 59 7.08 -34.13 -5.48
C ASP A 59 5.95 -33.24 -6.02
N CYS A 60 6.04 -31.92 -5.87
CA CYS A 60 5.06 -30.95 -6.35
C CYS A 60 5.65 -29.54 -6.47
N LEU A 61 4.92 -28.62 -7.10
CA LEU A 61 5.29 -27.21 -7.22
C LEU A 61 5.39 -26.50 -5.86
N PRO A 62 6.18 -25.43 -5.73
CA PRO A 62 6.18 -24.58 -4.55
C PRO A 62 4.78 -23.97 -4.31
N TYR A 63 4.37 -23.86 -3.05
CA TYR A 63 3.04 -23.36 -2.70
C TYR A 63 3.00 -22.62 -1.36
N GLY A 64 1.91 -21.89 -1.15
CA GLY A 64 1.66 -21.18 0.10
C GLY A 64 2.50 -19.91 0.25
N LYS A 65 2.64 -19.41 1.48
CA LYS A 65 3.20 -18.07 1.71
C LYS A 65 4.71 -17.98 1.51
N TYR A 66 5.47 -18.99 1.91
CA TYR A 66 6.94 -18.89 1.97
C TYR A 66 7.61 -18.65 0.61
N PRO A 67 7.20 -19.29 -0.50
CA PRO A 67 7.77 -18.95 -1.81
C PRO A 67 7.54 -17.50 -2.24
N ARG A 68 6.39 -16.92 -1.86
CA ARG A 68 6.04 -15.52 -2.17
C ARG A 68 6.89 -14.55 -1.35
N LEU A 69 7.07 -14.86 -0.05
CA LEU A 69 7.93 -14.08 0.83
C LEU A 69 9.39 -14.14 0.37
N PHE A 70 9.87 -15.31 -0.05
CA PHE A 70 11.19 -15.44 -0.64
C PHE A 70 11.32 -14.60 -1.90
N GLU A 71 10.35 -14.65 -2.82
CA GLU A 71 10.42 -13.88 -4.05
C GLU A 71 10.42 -12.37 -3.79
N ALA A 72 9.60 -11.89 -2.84
CA ALA A 72 9.63 -10.49 -2.40
C ALA A 72 10.99 -10.10 -1.80
N TRP A 73 11.53 -10.93 -0.92
CA TRP A 73 12.85 -10.71 -0.35
C TRP A 73 13.96 -10.69 -1.41
N ALA A 74 14.04 -11.73 -2.23
CA ALA A 74 15.06 -11.87 -3.27
C ALA A 74 14.97 -10.72 -4.28
N CYS A 75 13.77 -10.33 -4.69
CA CYS A 75 13.54 -9.17 -5.55
C CYS A 75 14.08 -7.90 -4.90
N THR A 76 13.81 -7.68 -3.62
CA THR A 76 14.31 -6.53 -2.85
C THR A 76 15.84 -6.53 -2.79
N MET A 77 16.47 -7.65 -2.44
CA MET A 77 17.93 -7.74 -2.32
C MET A 77 18.63 -7.51 -3.68
N VAL A 78 18.09 -8.11 -4.74
CA VAL A 78 18.61 -7.95 -6.11
C VAL A 78 18.42 -6.53 -6.63
N LYS A 79 17.28 -5.90 -6.36
CA LYS A 79 16.95 -4.54 -6.83
C LYS A 79 17.76 -3.47 -6.11
N THR A 80 17.97 -3.63 -4.81
CA THR A 80 18.71 -2.69 -3.95
C THR A 80 20.22 -2.96 -3.93
N ASN A 81 20.67 -4.02 -4.62
CA ASN A 81 22.06 -4.49 -4.60
C ASN A 81 22.58 -4.68 -3.16
N ASN A 82 21.75 -5.31 -2.33
CA ASN A 82 22.05 -5.52 -0.92
C ASN A 82 23.34 -6.36 -0.76
N PRO A 83 24.17 -6.11 0.27
CA PRO A 83 25.39 -6.89 0.50
C PRO A 83 25.23 -8.41 0.57
N CYS A 84 24.02 -8.93 0.87
CA CYS A 84 23.77 -10.38 0.84
C CYS A 84 23.57 -10.95 -0.58
N PHE A 85 23.59 -10.12 -1.61
CA PHE A 85 23.51 -10.51 -3.02
C PHE A 85 24.84 -10.21 -3.73
N ASP A 86 25.51 -11.24 -4.25
CA ASP A 86 26.67 -11.08 -5.12
C ASP A 86 26.22 -11.01 -6.59
N PRO A 87 26.30 -9.85 -7.25
CA PRO A 87 25.87 -9.68 -8.63
C PRO A 87 26.77 -10.39 -9.64
N ASN A 88 27.99 -10.78 -9.28
CA ASN A 88 28.91 -11.49 -10.20
C ASN A 88 28.55 -12.97 -10.31
N THR A 89 28.16 -13.57 -9.18
CA THR A 89 27.82 -15.00 -9.12
C THR A 89 26.32 -15.27 -9.10
N ASN A 90 25.48 -14.22 -9.00
CA ASN A 90 24.03 -14.32 -8.75
C ASN A 90 23.69 -15.09 -7.47
N THR A 91 24.55 -15.02 -6.46
CA THR A 91 24.38 -15.76 -5.20
C THR A 91 23.72 -14.89 -4.15
N LEU A 92 22.66 -15.40 -3.53
CA LEU A 92 22.05 -14.85 -2.32
C LEU A 92 22.47 -15.63 -1.10
N GLU A 93 22.97 -14.94 -0.09
CA GLU A 93 23.20 -15.48 1.24
C GLU A 93 21.88 -15.50 2.03
N LEU A 94 21.43 -16.70 2.43
CA LEU A 94 20.14 -16.93 3.10
C LEU A 94 20.24 -16.91 4.63
N GLY A 95 21.42 -16.72 5.21
CA GLY A 95 21.68 -16.91 6.64
C GLY A 95 20.90 -15.94 7.54
N ARG A 96 21.59 -14.92 8.06
CA ARG A 96 20.99 -13.94 8.97
C ARG A 96 20.00 -13.03 8.24
N SER A 97 20.36 -12.55 7.05
CA SER A 97 19.56 -11.65 6.21
C SER A 97 18.12 -12.12 5.96
N PHE A 98 17.92 -13.39 5.61
CA PHE A 98 16.59 -13.92 5.34
C PHE A 98 15.80 -14.18 6.63
N ARG A 99 16.48 -14.59 7.72
CA ARG A 99 15.85 -14.69 9.04
C ARG A 99 15.33 -13.32 9.50
N ASP A 100 16.17 -12.30 9.41
CA ASP A 100 15.82 -10.93 9.80
C ASP A 100 14.62 -10.43 8.96
N PHE A 101 14.55 -10.77 7.67
CA PHE A 101 13.39 -10.47 6.84
C PHE A 101 12.11 -11.20 7.30
N LEU A 102 12.20 -12.46 7.70
CA LEU A 102 11.04 -13.17 8.24
C LEU A 102 10.57 -12.57 9.57
N GLU A 103 11.51 -12.15 10.42
CA GLU A 103 11.22 -11.49 11.69
C GLU A 103 10.58 -10.11 11.48
N LEU A 104 11.07 -9.34 10.51
CA LEU A 104 10.47 -8.08 10.06
C LEU A 104 9.01 -8.26 9.61
N LEU A 105 8.72 -9.37 8.93
CA LEU A 105 7.35 -9.71 8.52
C LEU A 105 6.51 -10.37 9.62
N GLU A 106 6.96 -10.31 10.87
CA GLU A 106 6.32 -10.93 12.05
C GLU A 106 6.05 -12.43 11.88
N VAL A 107 6.78 -13.09 10.98
CA VAL A 107 6.65 -14.53 10.75
C VAL A 107 7.39 -15.23 11.86
N LYS A 108 6.66 -15.81 12.82
CA LYS A 108 7.27 -16.57 13.92
C LYS A 108 8.26 -17.63 13.41
N VAL A 109 9.54 -17.39 13.64
CA VAL A 109 10.63 -18.25 13.21
C VAL A 109 10.99 -19.22 14.37
N GLY A 110 10.48 -20.45 14.32
CA GLY A 110 10.74 -21.49 15.32
C GLY A 110 10.81 -22.89 14.70
N GLY A 111 11.10 -23.92 15.50
CA GLY A 111 11.37 -25.28 15.02
C GLY A 111 10.30 -25.85 14.05
N THR A 112 9.02 -25.61 14.34
CA THR A 112 7.90 -26.05 13.48
C THR A 112 7.78 -25.22 12.19
N SER A 113 8.07 -23.91 12.23
CA SER A 113 8.05 -23.06 11.05
C SER A 113 9.14 -23.47 10.05
N PHE A 114 10.33 -23.82 10.55
CA PHE A 114 11.43 -24.30 9.70
C PHE A 114 11.12 -25.60 8.96
N ARG A 115 10.45 -26.56 9.62
CA ARG A 115 9.99 -27.80 8.97
C ARG A 115 9.07 -27.55 7.78
N ASN A 116 8.36 -26.42 7.77
CA ASN A 116 7.47 -26.03 6.67
C ASN A 116 8.19 -25.18 5.61
N ILE A 117 9.16 -24.35 5.98
CA ILE A 117 9.90 -23.47 5.05
C ILE A 117 10.82 -24.29 4.14
N LYS A 118 11.66 -25.16 4.71
CA LYS A 118 12.69 -25.88 3.93
C LYS A 118 12.10 -26.65 2.74
N PRO A 119 11.05 -27.48 2.90
CA PRO A 119 10.47 -28.19 1.77
C PRO A 119 9.86 -27.24 0.72
N GLN A 120 9.42 -26.04 1.09
CA GLN A 120 8.96 -25.07 0.11
C GLN A 120 10.10 -24.45 -0.69
N PHE A 121 11.26 -24.25 -0.05
CA PHE A 121 12.44 -23.67 -0.69
C PHE A 121 13.11 -24.66 -1.63
N GLU A 122 13.24 -25.92 -1.21
CA GLU A 122 13.72 -27.00 -2.09
C GLU A 122 12.84 -27.14 -3.35
N ARG A 123 11.51 -26.99 -3.20
CA ARG A 123 10.59 -26.98 -4.34
C ARG A 123 10.74 -25.73 -5.19
N LEU A 124 10.90 -24.56 -4.56
CA LEU A 124 11.04 -23.29 -5.26
C LEU A 124 12.33 -23.23 -6.07
N PHE A 125 13.47 -23.56 -5.48
CA PHE A 125 14.78 -23.48 -6.13
C PHE A 125 14.90 -24.44 -7.30
N ARG A 126 14.14 -25.53 -7.29
CA ARG A 126 14.03 -26.49 -8.39
C ARG A 126 12.86 -26.19 -9.34
N CYS A 127 12.11 -25.11 -9.14
CA CYS A 127 10.99 -24.77 -10.01
C CYS A 127 11.51 -24.17 -11.33
N THR A 128 10.89 -24.55 -12.44
CA THR A 128 11.12 -23.96 -13.76
C THR A 128 9.98 -23.00 -14.08
N TYR A 129 10.34 -21.85 -14.65
CA TYR A 129 9.43 -20.83 -15.14
C TYR A 129 9.54 -20.81 -16.66
N SER A 130 8.41 -20.90 -17.35
CA SER A 130 8.27 -20.66 -18.78
C SER A 130 7.35 -19.48 -18.98
N ILE A 131 7.91 -18.35 -19.39
CA ILE A 131 7.19 -17.08 -19.54
C ILE A 131 7.07 -16.79 -21.03
N VAL A 132 5.85 -16.72 -21.54
CA VAL A 132 5.57 -16.53 -22.96
C VAL A 132 4.57 -15.40 -23.14
N ASN A 133 4.86 -14.47 -24.04
CA ASN A 133 3.92 -13.50 -24.55
C ASN A 133 3.45 -13.96 -25.92
N LEU A 134 2.16 -14.27 -26.02
CA LEU A 134 1.48 -14.73 -27.22
C LEU A 134 0.55 -13.64 -27.74
N THR A 135 0.89 -13.04 -28.88
CA THR A 135 -0.02 -12.20 -29.68
C THR A 135 -0.45 -12.96 -30.93
N GLU A 136 -1.38 -12.40 -31.70
CA GLU A 136 -1.83 -13.02 -32.97
C GLU A 136 -0.69 -13.18 -33.99
N SER A 137 0.30 -12.28 -33.97
CA SER A 137 1.37 -12.20 -34.97
C SER A 137 2.76 -12.54 -34.45
N LYS A 138 2.99 -12.54 -33.13
CA LYS A 138 4.31 -12.74 -32.53
C LYS A 138 4.23 -13.59 -31.27
N SER A 139 5.14 -14.56 -31.17
CA SER A 139 5.43 -15.29 -29.94
C SER A 139 6.83 -14.93 -29.47
N SER A 140 6.97 -14.62 -28.19
CA SER A 140 8.27 -14.43 -27.55
C SER A 140 8.22 -15.04 -26.16
N GLY A 141 9.31 -15.64 -25.71
CA GLY A 141 9.32 -16.24 -24.39
C GLY A 141 10.72 -16.55 -23.92
N VAL A 142 10.80 -16.88 -22.64
CA VAL A 142 12.03 -17.22 -21.93
C VAL A 142 11.73 -18.34 -20.94
N ASN A 143 12.67 -19.25 -20.79
CA ASN A 143 12.58 -20.37 -19.86
C ASN A 143 13.80 -20.37 -18.96
N PHE A 144 13.60 -20.54 -17.66
CA PHE A 144 14.69 -20.65 -16.69
C PHE A 144 14.25 -21.42 -15.44
N VAL A 145 15.22 -22.00 -14.73
CA VAL A 145 15.03 -22.50 -13.37
C VAL A 145 15.16 -21.35 -12.37
N VAL A 146 14.61 -21.47 -11.16
CA VAL A 146 14.81 -20.45 -10.13
C VAL A 146 16.26 -20.40 -9.67
N ALA A 147 16.85 -21.55 -9.34
CA ALA A 147 18.24 -21.66 -8.91
C ALA A 147 19.03 -22.65 -9.78
N GLU A 148 20.29 -22.30 -10.05
CA GLU A 148 21.26 -23.20 -10.67
C GLU A 148 21.89 -24.13 -9.63
N GLU A 149 22.12 -23.61 -8.43
CA GLU A 149 22.73 -24.32 -7.32
C GLU A 149 22.25 -23.74 -6.00
N PHE A 150 22.14 -24.56 -4.96
CA PHE A 150 21.77 -24.10 -3.64
C PHE A 150 22.33 -25.02 -2.56
N ASN A 151 22.70 -24.44 -1.43
CA ASN A 151 23.02 -25.17 -0.22
C ASN A 151 22.11 -24.67 0.91
N ILE A 152 21.23 -25.54 1.40
CA ILE A 152 20.36 -25.26 2.55
C ILE A 152 20.60 -26.32 3.62
N ASP A 153 21.68 -26.15 4.36
CA ASP A 153 21.94 -26.96 5.55
C ASP A 153 21.48 -26.21 6.80
N TRP A 154 20.15 -26.04 6.90
CA TRP A 154 19.36 -25.41 7.97
C TRP A 154 19.92 -24.14 8.64
N LEU A 155 19.03 -23.26 9.08
CA LEU A 155 19.38 -22.10 9.91
C LEU A 155 19.66 -22.54 11.36
N ASN A 156 20.62 -23.45 11.59
CA ASN A 156 21.06 -23.83 12.93
C ASN A 156 21.70 -22.60 13.60
N PRO A 157 21.10 -22.03 14.65
CA PRO A 157 21.63 -20.82 15.30
C PRO A 157 22.97 -21.06 16.01
N GLN A 158 23.35 -22.33 16.20
CA GLN A 158 24.58 -22.75 16.88
C GLN A 158 25.77 -22.91 15.93
N LEU A 159 25.58 -22.81 14.61
CA LEU A 159 26.71 -22.84 13.68
C LEU A 159 27.34 -21.45 13.65
N PRO A 160 28.56 -21.27 14.20
CA PRO A 160 29.21 -19.98 14.18
C PRO A 160 29.44 -19.58 12.71
N PRO A 161 29.18 -18.32 12.33
CA PRO A 161 29.67 -17.81 11.05
C PRO A 161 31.20 -17.99 11.04
N GLN A 162 31.72 -18.86 10.17
CA GLN A 162 33.16 -18.99 10.03
C GLN A 162 33.69 -17.70 9.40
N ARG A 163 34.59 -16.99 10.10
CA ARG A 163 35.32 -15.85 9.53
C ARG A 163 35.98 -16.29 8.22
N GLY A 164 35.60 -15.66 7.11
CA GLY A 164 36.25 -15.85 5.81
C GLY A 164 35.77 -17.02 4.95
N LYS A 165 34.60 -17.62 5.22
CA LYS A 165 33.96 -18.61 4.30
C LYS A 165 32.56 -18.15 3.89
N THR A 166 32.13 -18.57 2.69
CA THR A 166 30.77 -18.40 2.15
C THR A 166 29.71 -18.73 3.20
N ALA A 167 28.62 -17.95 3.26
CA ALA A 167 27.50 -18.22 4.14
C ALA A 167 27.06 -19.70 4.09
N TYR A 168 26.72 -20.30 5.23
CA TYR A 168 26.38 -21.73 5.31
C TYR A 168 25.12 -22.10 4.50
N ASN A 169 24.19 -21.15 4.37
CA ASN A 169 22.97 -21.28 3.58
C ASN A 169 22.99 -20.24 2.45
N TRP A 170 22.93 -20.70 1.20
CA TRP A 170 22.99 -19.83 0.03
C TRP A 170 22.24 -20.43 -1.14
N VAL A 171 21.87 -19.57 -2.09
CA VAL A 171 21.26 -19.97 -3.36
C VAL A 171 21.89 -19.17 -4.50
N ARG A 172 22.41 -19.85 -5.51
CA ARG A 172 22.84 -19.27 -6.77
C ARG A 172 21.65 -19.26 -7.72
N LEU A 173 21.03 -18.09 -7.83
CA LEU A 173 19.88 -17.87 -8.71
C LEU A 173 20.31 -17.99 -10.17
N SER A 174 19.41 -18.49 -11.02
CA SER A 174 19.70 -18.46 -12.46
C SER A 174 19.70 -17.03 -12.98
N ARG A 175 20.46 -16.80 -14.06
CA ARG A 175 20.46 -15.52 -14.74
C ARG A 175 19.05 -15.06 -15.15
N GLY A 176 18.24 -15.98 -15.70
CA GLY A 176 16.88 -15.66 -16.13
C GLY A 176 15.96 -15.25 -14.98
N TYR A 177 16.13 -15.88 -13.80
CA TYR A 177 15.38 -15.48 -12.60
C TYR A 177 15.82 -14.09 -12.10
N VAL A 178 17.12 -13.79 -12.06
CA VAL A 178 17.63 -12.46 -11.67
C VAL A 178 17.16 -11.36 -12.64
N GLU A 179 17.18 -11.62 -13.95
CA GLU A 179 16.64 -10.70 -14.96
C GLU A 179 15.14 -10.45 -14.75
N MET A 180 14.35 -11.49 -14.44
CA MET A 180 12.93 -11.35 -14.09
C MET A 180 12.73 -10.51 -12.82
N LEU A 181 13.55 -10.69 -11.79
CA LEU A 181 13.46 -9.90 -10.55
C LEU A 181 13.81 -8.42 -10.75
N ARG A 182 14.70 -8.11 -11.70
CA ARG A 182 15.10 -6.74 -12.04
C ARG A 182 14.13 -6.04 -13.00
N ASP A 183 13.37 -6.79 -13.80
CA ASP A 183 12.45 -6.23 -14.79
C ASP A 183 11.23 -5.58 -14.11
N ARG A 184 11.31 -4.26 -13.94
CA ARG A 184 10.23 -3.38 -13.45
C ARG A 184 9.47 -3.97 -12.26
N PRO A 185 10.17 -4.29 -11.15
CA PRO A 185 9.51 -4.86 -9.99
C PRO A 185 8.51 -3.87 -9.38
N VAL A 186 7.52 -4.42 -8.69
CA VAL A 186 6.44 -3.66 -8.05
C VAL A 186 6.86 -3.32 -6.63
N PRO A 187 6.89 -2.03 -6.25
CA PRO A 187 7.17 -1.62 -4.88
C PRO A 187 6.01 -2.01 -3.96
N ILE A 188 6.34 -2.50 -2.78
CA ILE A 188 5.41 -2.97 -1.75
C ILE A 188 5.81 -2.43 -0.38
N ASP A 189 4.83 -2.16 0.45
CA ASP A 189 4.97 -1.85 1.86
C ASP A 189 5.08 -3.14 2.67
N LEU A 190 6.20 -3.30 3.37
CA LEU A 190 6.47 -4.52 4.13
C LEU A 190 5.64 -4.59 5.43
N SER A 191 5.21 -3.45 5.97
CA SER A 191 4.30 -3.40 7.12
C SER A 191 2.89 -3.89 6.76
N ILE A 192 2.44 -3.61 5.53
CA ILE A 192 1.19 -4.18 4.98
C ILE A 192 1.39 -5.68 4.76
N MET A 193 2.47 -6.08 4.07
CA MET A 193 2.74 -7.47 3.77
C MET A 193 2.84 -8.35 5.03
N ALA A 194 3.44 -7.84 6.11
CA ALA A 194 3.59 -8.53 7.40
C ALA A 194 2.23 -8.95 8.00
N LYS A 195 1.19 -8.13 7.81
CA LYS A 195 -0.16 -8.37 8.34
C LYS A 195 -0.97 -9.37 7.49
N LEU A 196 -0.47 -9.78 6.32
CA LEU A 196 -1.14 -10.73 5.43
C LEU A 196 -0.74 -12.18 5.77
N GLY A 197 -1.68 -12.93 6.33
CA GLY A 197 -1.54 -14.35 6.62
C GLY A 197 -1.84 -15.26 5.42
N LYS A 198 -2.80 -14.89 4.56
CA LYS A 198 -3.23 -15.74 3.42
C LYS A 198 -2.28 -15.58 2.22
N PRO A 199 -1.79 -16.67 1.60
CA PRO A 199 -0.97 -16.59 0.39
C PRO A 199 -1.68 -15.89 -0.78
N MET A 200 -3.01 -16.03 -0.87
CA MET A 200 -3.80 -15.31 -1.88
C MET A 200 -3.93 -13.82 -1.57
N ALA A 201 -3.92 -13.43 -0.30
CA ALA A 201 -3.95 -12.02 0.08
C ALA A 201 -2.65 -11.32 -0.35
N ILE A 202 -1.50 -11.98 -0.20
CA ILE A 202 -0.20 -11.49 -0.70
C ILE A 202 -0.25 -11.22 -2.21
N ASP A 203 -0.77 -12.18 -2.99
CA ASP A 203 -0.85 -12.03 -4.45
C ASP A 203 -1.86 -10.95 -4.85
N ILE A 204 -3.01 -10.86 -4.18
CA ILE A 204 -4.02 -9.81 -4.42
C ILE A 204 -3.42 -8.45 -4.11
N TYR A 205 -2.69 -8.31 -3.00
CA TYR A 205 -2.02 -7.07 -2.62
C TYR A 205 -1.00 -6.63 -3.69
N ALA A 206 -0.12 -7.53 -4.13
CA ALA A 206 0.83 -7.23 -5.21
C ALA A 206 0.13 -6.86 -6.52
N TRP A 207 -0.96 -7.57 -6.87
CA TRP A 207 -1.76 -7.34 -8.07
C TRP A 207 -2.48 -5.98 -8.05
N ILE A 208 -3.12 -5.62 -6.93
CA ILE A 208 -3.78 -4.32 -6.75
C ILE A 208 -2.73 -3.20 -6.80
N THR A 209 -1.63 -3.36 -6.06
CA THR A 209 -0.56 -2.36 -5.97
C THR A 209 0.01 -2.04 -7.36
N ARG A 210 0.32 -3.06 -8.16
CA ARG A 210 0.76 -2.85 -9.55
C ARG A 210 -0.27 -2.09 -10.38
N ARG A 211 -1.56 -2.38 -10.21
CA ARG A 211 -2.62 -1.74 -10.99
C ARG A 211 -2.74 -0.26 -10.68
N PHE A 212 -2.65 0.14 -9.41
CA PHE A 212 -2.81 1.53 -9.01
C PHE A 212 -1.77 2.47 -9.61
N TYR A 213 -0.55 2.00 -9.92
CA TYR A 213 0.42 2.81 -10.69
C TYR A 213 -0.04 3.20 -12.09
N SER A 214 -1.05 2.51 -12.65
CA SER A 214 -1.52 2.67 -14.03
C SER A 214 -2.99 3.06 -14.16
N LEU A 215 -3.74 3.00 -13.06
CA LEU A 215 -5.19 3.01 -13.09
C LEU A 215 -5.72 4.44 -12.91
N SER A 216 -6.22 5.04 -14.00
CA SER A 216 -6.86 6.36 -13.96
C SER A 216 -8.37 6.31 -13.79
N GLU A 217 -9.00 5.19 -14.15
CA GLU A 217 -10.45 5.01 -14.16
C GLU A 217 -10.86 3.68 -13.55
N VAL A 218 -12.15 3.52 -13.27
CA VAL A 218 -12.70 2.26 -12.74
C VAL A 218 -12.53 1.15 -13.77
N THR A 219 -11.98 0.02 -13.34
CA THR A 219 -11.85 -1.17 -14.21
C THR A 219 -12.71 -2.33 -13.73
N HIS A 220 -13.32 -3.02 -14.69
CA HIS A 220 -14.16 -4.19 -14.45
C HIS A 220 -13.50 -5.44 -15.00
N ILE A 221 -13.17 -6.39 -14.12
CA ILE A 221 -12.40 -7.59 -14.47
C ILE A 221 -13.28 -8.82 -14.28
N LYS A 222 -13.41 -9.64 -15.33
CA LYS A 222 -14.24 -10.85 -15.27
C LYS A 222 -13.64 -11.86 -14.30
N TRP A 223 -14.49 -12.59 -13.59
CA TRP A 223 -14.05 -13.65 -12.68
C TRP A 223 -13.23 -14.73 -13.38
N GLU A 224 -13.53 -15.03 -14.64
CA GLU A 224 -12.79 -15.99 -15.46
C GLU A 224 -11.35 -15.51 -15.73
N GLN A 225 -11.16 -14.20 -15.95
CA GLN A 225 -9.83 -13.61 -16.13
C GLN A 225 -9.01 -13.67 -14.84
N LEU A 226 -9.63 -13.37 -13.70
CA LEU A 226 -8.97 -13.52 -12.39
C LEU A 226 -8.63 -14.99 -12.11
N TYR A 227 -9.54 -15.90 -12.43
CA TYR A 227 -9.30 -17.33 -12.27
C TYR A 227 -8.12 -17.83 -13.11
N GLN A 228 -7.92 -17.27 -14.31
CA GLN A 228 -6.75 -17.59 -15.14
C GLN A 228 -5.42 -17.02 -14.57
N GLN A 229 -5.46 -15.85 -13.93
CA GLN A 229 -4.29 -15.18 -13.33
C GLN A 229 -3.86 -15.86 -12.03
N PHE A 230 -4.79 -15.95 -11.09
CA PHE A 230 -4.55 -16.43 -9.73
C PHE A 230 -4.59 -17.97 -9.67
N GLY A 231 -5.39 -18.60 -10.54
CA GLY A 231 -5.75 -19.99 -10.40
C GLY A 231 -6.45 -20.28 -9.08
N SER A 232 -6.83 -21.52 -8.87
CA SER A 232 -7.22 -21.97 -7.53
C SER A 232 -6.81 -23.43 -7.35
N GLY A 233 -6.74 -23.88 -6.10
CA GLY A 233 -6.56 -25.31 -5.80
C GLY A 233 -7.79 -26.17 -6.16
N THR A 234 -8.82 -25.58 -6.75
CA THR A 234 -10.08 -26.21 -7.15
C THR A 234 -10.40 -25.91 -8.61
N LYS A 235 -11.20 -26.77 -9.25
CA LYS A 235 -11.74 -26.53 -10.59
C LYS A 235 -13.02 -25.67 -10.57
N GLU A 236 -13.58 -25.45 -9.39
CA GLU A 236 -14.87 -24.77 -9.23
C GLU A 236 -14.68 -23.25 -9.08
N LEU A 237 -15.17 -22.49 -10.08
CA LEU A 237 -15.13 -21.03 -10.05
C LEU A 237 -15.83 -20.45 -8.81
N ARG A 238 -16.92 -21.07 -8.33
CA ARG A 238 -17.64 -20.63 -7.12
C ARG A 238 -16.74 -20.60 -5.89
N LYS A 239 -15.96 -21.68 -5.67
CA LYS A 239 -15.03 -21.78 -4.54
C LYS A 239 -13.86 -20.81 -4.69
N PHE A 240 -13.40 -20.56 -5.92
CA PHE A 240 -12.42 -19.50 -6.18
C PHE A 240 -12.96 -18.12 -5.79
N LYS A 241 -14.18 -17.75 -6.23
CA LYS A 241 -14.79 -16.46 -5.87
C LYS A 241 -14.87 -16.28 -4.35
N GLN A 242 -15.23 -17.34 -3.62
CA GLN A 242 -15.27 -17.32 -2.16
C GLN A 242 -13.88 -17.08 -1.56
N THR A 243 -12.88 -17.88 -1.94
CA THR A 243 -11.51 -17.76 -1.42
C THR A 243 -10.91 -16.39 -1.74
N PHE A 244 -11.18 -15.86 -2.94
CA PHE A 244 -10.74 -14.54 -3.36
C PHE A 244 -11.36 -13.43 -2.51
N LYS A 245 -12.66 -13.49 -2.24
CA LYS A 245 -13.35 -12.52 -1.36
C LYS A 245 -12.76 -12.52 0.05
N GLU A 246 -12.59 -13.70 0.64
CA GLU A 246 -12.00 -13.85 1.99
C GLU A 246 -10.56 -13.33 2.04
N ALA A 247 -9.78 -13.48 0.97
CA ALA A 247 -8.42 -12.94 0.87
C ALA A 247 -8.41 -11.43 0.61
N LEU A 248 -9.36 -10.92 -0.18
CA LEU A 248 -9.51 -9.49 -0.44
C LEU A 248 -9.93 -8.72 0.82
N GLU A 249 -10.81 -9.28 1.65
CA GLU A 249 -11.20 -8.68 2.93
C GLU A 249 -9.98 -8.43 3.83
N GLU A 250 -9.04 -9.39 3.86
CA GLU A 250 -7.78 -9.27 4.59
C GLU A 250 -6.90 -8.14 4.03
N VAL A 251 -6.84 -7.99 2.71
CA VAL A 251 -6.10 -6.88 2.06
C VAL A 251 -6.75 -5.54 2.35
N ILE A 252 -8.07 -5.41 2.21
CA ILE A 252 -8.79 -4.15 2.45
C ILE A 252 -8.66 -3.69 3.91
N ALA A 253 -8.58 -4.63 4.85
CA ALA A 253 -8.41 -4.33 6.27
C ALA A 253 -7.07 -3.62 6.59
N VAL A 254 -6.02 -3.89 5.81
CA VAL A 254 -4.67 -3.32 6.03
C VAL A 254 -4.26 -2.29 4.99
N TYR A 255 -4.88 -2.32 3.81
CA TYR A 255 -4.65 -1.40 2.71
C TYR A 255 -6.00 -0.86 2.21
N PRO A 256 -6.47 0.29 2.76
CA PRO A 256 -7.76 0.87 2.45
C PRO A 256 -7.89 1.22 0.97
N CYS A 257 -8.53 0.33 0.20
CA CYS A 257 -8.73 0.49 -1.23
C CYS A 257 -10.14 0.05 -1.62
N ARG A 258 -10.71 0.70 -2.63
CA ARG A 258 -12.07 0.41 -3.09
C ARG A 258 -12.04 -0.67 -4.17
N VAL A 259 -12.31 -1.92 -3.76
CA VAL A 259 -12.50 -3.06 -4.65
C VAL A 259 -13.81 -3.76 -4.32
N VAL A 260 -14.68 -3.93 -5.33
CA VAL A 260 -16.03 -4.49 -5.15
C VAL A 260 -16.19 -5.77 -5.95
N CYS A 261 -16.49 -6.87 -5.25
CA CYS A 261 -16.70 -8.19 -5.84
C CYS A 261 -18.17 -8.41 -6.23
N GLY A 262 -18.54 -8.02 -7.46
CA GLY A 262 -19.87 -8.26 -8.04
C GLY A 262 -20.11 -9.69 -8.52
N ARG A 263 -21.29 -9.95 -9.09
CA ARG A 263 -21.68 -11.29 -9.60
C ARG A 263 -20.81 -11.71 -10.79
N THR A 264 -20.63 -10.81 -11.76
CA THR A 264 -19.94 -11.06 -13.03
C THR A 264 -18.51 -10.50 -13.03
N TYR A 265 -18.30 -9.35 -12.40
CA TYR A 265 -17.04 -8.63 -12.42
C TYR A 265 -16.55 -8.32 -11.00
N VAL A 266 -15.24 -8.18 -10.86
CA VAL A 266 -14.61 -7.45 -9.77
C VAL A 266 -14.27 -6.06 -10.28
N SER A 267 -14.76 -5.04 -9.59
CA SER A 267 -14.56 -3.64 -9.94
C SER A 267 -13.47 -3.04 -9.07
N VAL A 268 -12.49 -2.37 -9.68
CA VAL A 268 -11.34 -1.76 -9.00
C VAL A 268 -11.33 -0.27 -9.32
N TRP A 269 -11.37 0.57 -8.30
CA TRP A 269 -11.28 2.04 -8.44
C TRP A 269 -9.82 2.49 -8.30
N PRO A 270 -9.44 3.62 -8.93
CA PRO A 270 -8.16 4.28 -8.65
C PRO A 270 -7.98 4.52 -7.14
N ASN A 271 -6.74 4.40 -6.66
CA ASN A 271 -6.36 4.65 -5.29
C ASN A 271 -4.90 5.10 -5.23
N ILE A 272 -4.49 5.70 -4.10
CA ILE A 272 -3.07 5.95 -3.82
C ILE A 272 -2.29 4.65 -3.86
N THR A 273 -1.09 4.68 -4.43
CA THR A 273 -0.20 3.53 -4.44
C THR A 273 0.28 3.17 -3.02
N SER A 274 0.67 1.91 -2.80
CA SER A 274 1.12 1.46 -1.49
C SER A 274 2.44 2.09 -1.07
N ILE A 275 3.29 2.41 -2.06
CA ILE A 275 4.50 3.22 -1.90
C ILE A 275 4.32 4.41 -2.85
N PRO A 276 4.13 5.63 -2.31
CA PRO A 276 3.84 6.81 -3.12
C PRO A 276 4.88 7.06 -4.21
N THR A 277 4.39 7.43 -5.38
CA THR A 277 5.23 8.04 -6.42
C THR A 277 5.64 9.46 -6.01
N SER A 278 6.70 10.00 -6.62
CA SER A 278 7.14 11.38 -6.35
C SER A 278 6.01 12.41 -6.58
N GLU A 279 5.15 12.17 -7.57
CA GLU A 279 3.97 13.00 -7.85
C GLU A 279 2.94 12.93 -6.70
N GLU A 280 2.62 11.72 -6.24
CA GLU A 280 1.70 11.51 -5.10
C GLU A 280 2.26 12.13 -3.82
N THR A 281 3.56 11.97 -3.54
CA THR A 281 4.19 12.61 -2.36
C THR A 281 4.09 14.13 -2.45
N GLN A 282 4.37 14.73 -3.61
CA GLN A 282 4.22 16.17 -3.79
C GLN A 282 2.78 16.63 -3.56
N GLN A 283 1.79 15.87 -4.05
CA GLN A 283 0.39 16.19 -3.81
C GLN A 283 0.02 16.08 -2.33
N ILE A 284 0.41 15.00 -1.66
CA ILE A 284 0.19 14.79 -0.21
C ILE A 284 0.81 15.94 0.59
N ASN A 285 2.03 16.35 0.27
CA ASN A 285 2.72 17.44 0.94
C ASN A 285 2.04 18.80 0.72
N ARG A 286 1.53 19.07 -0.50
CA ARG A 286 0.74 20.27 -0.79
C ARG A 286 -0.57 20.29 -0.01
N GLU A 287 -1.26 19.17 0.07
CA GLU A 287 -2.50 19.04 0.85
C GLU A 287 -2.23 19.24 2.34
N ARG A 288 -1.20 18.59 2.90
CA ARG A 288 -0.76 18.79 4.29
C ARG A 288 -0.41 20.26 4.57
N ALA A 289 0.33 20.92 3.70
CA ALA A 289 0.67 22.33 3.85
C ALA A 289 -0.58 23.22 3.86
N LYS A 290 -1.57 22.95 2.99
CA LYS A 290 -2.87 23.66 3.00
C LYS A 290 -3.61 23.42 4.31
N THR A 291 -3.67 22.18 4.80
CA THR A 291 -4.34 21.87 6.08
C THR A 291 -3.67 22.58 7.25
N LEU A 292 -2.33 22.61 7.31
CA LEU A 292 -1.59 23.34 8.35
C LEU A 292 -1.82 24.85 8.28
N GLN A 293 -1.87 25.43 7.08
CA GLN A 293 -2.20 26.85 6.91
C GLN A 293 -3.62 27.16 7.39
N VAL A 294 -4.60 26.34 7.05
CA VAL A 294 -5.98 26.49 7.51
C VAL A 294 -6.07 26.33 9.03
N ALA A 295 -5.35 25.37 9.62
CA ALA A 295 -5.28 25.17 11.06
C ALA A 295 -4.67 26.40 11.77
N HIS A 296 -3.54 26.92 11.27
CA HIS A 296 -2.91 28.11 11.83
C HIS A 296 -3.80 29.36 11.74
N SER A 297 -4.47 29.55 10.59
CA SER A 297 -5.46 30.63 10.42
C SER A 297 -6.67 30.46 11.37
N SER A 298 -7.13 29.24 11.60
CA SER A 298 -8.18 28.93 12.57
C SER A 298 -7.75 29.28 13.99
N GLU A 299 -6.55 28.85 14.41
CA GLU A 299 -5.99 29.18 15.73
C GLU A 299 -5.83 30.69 15.94
N GLN A 300 -5.34 31.41 14.92
CA GLN A 300 -5.23 32.88 14.97
C GLN A 300 -6.61 33.53 15.13
N ARG A 301 -7.62 33.08 14.37
CA ARG A 301 -9.00 33.57 14.49
C ARG A 301 -9.60 33.27 15.86
N GLN A 302 -9.36 32.09 16.42
CA GLN A 302 -9.81 31.73 17.77
C GLN A 302 -9.15 32.61 18.84
N ARG A 303 -7.83 32.86 18.74
CA ARG A 303 -7.12 33.77 19.67
C ARG A 303 -7.63 35.20 19.57
N ALA A 304 -7.85 35.70 18.34
CA ALA A 304 -8.43 37.02 18.12
C ALA A 304 -9.83 37.13 18.73
N ARG A 305 -10.68 36.12 18.51
CA ARG A 305 -12.04 36.06 19.09
C ARG A 305 -12.02 36.01 20.62
N ALA A 306 -11.13 35.22 21.21
CA ALA A 306 -10.96 35.15 22.66
C ALA A 306 -10.52 36.51 23.24
N LYS A 307 -9.53 37.16 22.62
CA LYS A 307 -9.08 38.50 23.00
C LYS A 307 -10.17 39.56 22.85
N ALA A 308 -10.96 39.51 21.77
CA ALA A 308 -12.10 40.40 21.57
C ALA A 308 -13.18 40.17 22.62
N THR A 309 -13.43 38.91 23.01
CA THR A 309 -14.41 38.56 24.05
C THR A 309 -13.97 39.06 25.43
N GLU A 310 -12.67 38.93 25.74
CA GLU A 310 -12.10 39.45 26.99
C GLU A 310 -12.11 40.99 27.03
N SER A 311 -11.71 41.63 25.93
CA SER A 311 -11.74 43.10 25.79
C SER A 311 -13.17 43.64 25.87
N ALA A 312 -14.13 42.95 25.24
CA ALA A 312 -15.56 43.25 25.33
C ALA A 312 -16.09 43.17 26.77
N ARG A 313 -15.63 42.20 27.58
CA ARG A 313 -16.02 42.12 29.01
C ARG A 313 -15.48 43.28 29.84
N ALA A 314 -14.30 43.80 29.50
CA ALA A 314 -13.65 44.90 30.21
C ALA A 314 -14.00 46.30 29.67
N GLY A 315 -14.63 46.37 28.48
CA GLY A 315 -14.86 47.58 27.74
C GLY A 315 -15.98 48.49 28.27
N LYS A 316 -15.97 49.76 27.85
CA LYS A 316 -17.05 50.70 28.15
C LYS A 316 -18.19 50.55 27.15
N TRP A 317 -19.30 49.98 27.59
CA TRP A 317 -20.51 49.83 26.79
C TRP A 317 -21.38 51.08 26.86
N PHE A 318 -21.90 51.51 25.72
CA PHE A 318 -22.84 52.61 25.64
C PHE A 318 -24.03 52.26 24.75
N SER A 319 -25.15 52.95 24.99
CA SER A 319 -26.36 52.87 24.16
C SER A 319 -26.13 53.67 22.88
N LEU A 320 -26.38 53.05 21.73
CA LEU A 320 -25.91 53.60 20.46
C LEU A 320 -26.67 54.82 19.93
N PHE A 321 -27.67 55.43 20.57
CA PHE A 321 -28.29 56.71 20.14
C PHE A 321 -29.06 57.35 21.32
N GLY A 322 -28.64 57.09 22.56
CA GLY A 322 -29.16 57.76 23.75
C GLY A 322 -30.60 57.43 24.15
N GLN A 323 -31.21 56.35 23.63
CA GLN A 323 -32.59 55.96 23.92
C GLN A 323 -32.68 54.72 24.84
N PRO A 324 -33.76 54.54 25.62
CA PRO A 324 -33.87 53.50 26.67
C PRO A 324 -33.92 52.04 26.17
N ASP A 325 -34.25 51.83 24.89
CA ASP A 325 -34.61 50.52 24.31
C ASP A 325 -33.59 49.96 23.29
N GLN A 326 -32.32 50.38 23.37
CA GLN A 326 -31.37 50.17 22.29
C GLN A 326 -30.34 49.04 22.47
N ILE A 327 -29.78 48.68 21.31
CA ILE A 327 -28.62 47.78 21.16
C ILE A 327 -27.41 48.46 21.80
N TRP A 328 -26.68 47.70 22.61
CA TRP A 328 -25.45 48.12 23.26
C TRP A 328 -24.26 47.90 22.34
N TRP A 329 -23.32 48.83 22.35
CA TRP A 329 -22.12 48.73 21.54
C TRP A 329 -20.86 49.07 22.33
N CYS A 330 -19.76 48.48 21.89
CA CYS A 330 -18.43 48.66 22.43
C CYS A 330 -17.44 48.46 21.27
N SER A 331 -16.57 49.44 21.03
CA SER A 331 -15.57 49.37 19.95
C SER A 331 -14.59 48.22 20.17
N GLU A 332 -14.32 47.88 21.43
CA GLU A 332 -13.39 46.81 21.82
C GLU A 332 -13.99 45.41 21.60
N ALA A 333 -15.30 45.32 21.37
CA ALA A 333 -16.02 44.09 21.07
C ALA A 333 -16.17 43.81 19.56
N TRP A 334 -15.73 44.73 18.69
CA TRP A 334 -15.89 44.63 17.24
C TRP A 334 -14.73 43.89 16.56
N ASP A 335 -15.06 42.85 15.79
CA ASP A 335 -14.13 42.11 14.93
C ASP A 335 -14.78 41.89 13.55
N ILE A 336 -14.05 42.23 12.48
CA ILE A 336 -14.57 42.22 11.10
C ILE A 336 -14.96 40.80 10.67
N ASN A 337 -14.18 39.79 11.03
CA ASN A 337 -14.46 38.40 10.65
C ASN A 337 -15.67 37.87 11.41
N ALA A 338 -15.78 38.14 12.72
CA ALA A 338 -16.93 37.77 13.53
C ALA A 338 -18.23 38.46 13.06
N ALA A 339 -18.14 39.72 12.61
CA ALA A 339 -19.27 40.43 12.02
C ALA A 339 -19.70 39.80 10.68
N GLN A 340 -18.73 39.39 9.85
CA GLN A 340 -18.98 38.73 8.57
C GLN A 340 -19.60 37.33 8.77
N ASP A 341 -19.04 36.51 9.67
CA ASP A 341 -19.59 35.19 10.00
C ASP A 341 -21.01 35.29 10.57
N HIS A 342 -21.29 36.34 11.36
CA HIS A 342 -22.63 36.62 11.88
C HIS A 342 -23.61 37.04 10.78
N LEU A 343 -23.18 37.91 9.84
CA LEU A 343 -24.00 38.37 8.71
C LEU A 343 -24.41 37.22 7.78
N TYR A 344 -23.51 36.27 7.55
CA TYR A 344 -23.76 35.10 6.70
C TYR A 344 -24.34 33.88 7.45
N GLY A 345 -24.63 34.01 8.75
CA GLY A 345 -25.22 32.93 9.57
C GLY A 345 -24.29 31.73 9.79
N ILE A 346 -22.98 31.91 9.65
CA ILE A 346 -21.95 30.88 9.82
C ILE A 346 -21.69 30.61 11.31
N ALA A 347 -21.80 31.64 12.16
CA ALA A 347 -21.67 31.54 13.61
C ALA A 347 -23.01 31.77 14.31
N GLU A 348 -23.28 31.04 15.39
CA GLU A 348 -24.49 31.26 16.19
C GLU A 348 -24.46 32.65 16.83
N ARG A 349 -25.63 33.24 17.06
CA ARG A 349 -25.74 34.59 17.66
C ARG A 349 -25.06 34.67 19.05
N GLY A 350 -24.91 33.54 19.75
CA GLY A 350 -24.23 33.48 21.05
C GLY A 350 -22.70 33.65 20.96
N ASP A 351 -22.10 33.41 19.80
CA ASP A 351 -20.65 33.43 19.64
C ASP A 351 -20.12 34.80 19.18
N CYS A 352 -21.01 35.73 18.79
CA CYS A 352 -20.64 37.11 18.50
C CYS A 352 -20.52 37.90 19.83
N PRO A 353 -19.37 38.53 20.14
CA PRO A 353 -19.16 39.23 21.41
C PRO A 353 -20.20 40.33 21.67
N VAL A 354 -20.66 41.00 20.61
CA VAL A 354 -21.69 42.05 20.69
C VAL A 354 -23.07 41.45 20.97
N CYS A 355 -23.45 40.36 20.30
CA CYS A 355 -24.72 39.68 20.53
C CYS A 355 -24.77 38.96 21.90
N ALA A 356 -23.63 38.45 22.37
CA ALA A 356 -23.53 37.76 23.65
C ALA A 356 -23.80 38.69 24.85
N TYR A 357 -23.45 39.98 24.72
CA TYR A 357 -23.47 40.96 25.82
C TYR A 357 -24.85 41.17 26.47
N ASP A 358 -25.91 41.42 25.69
CA ASP A 358 -27.27 41.69 26.21
C ASP A 358 -28.32 40.92 25.39
N LYS A 359 -29.42 40.52 26.05
CA LYS A 359 -30.54 39.82 25.40
C LYS A 359 -31.11 40.64 24.23
N ARG A 360 -31.18 41.96 24.35
CA ARG A 360 -31.61 42.90 23.29
C ARG A 360 -30.68 42.87 22.09
N ASN A 361 -29.36 42.76 22.29
CA ASN A 361 -28.41 42.59 21.19
C ASN A 361 -28.66 41.25 20.48
N ARG A 362 -28.81 40.16 21.23
CA ARG A 362 -29.13 38.83 20.68
C ARG A 362 -30.40 38.82 19.82
N GLU A 363 -31.42 39.57 20.22
CA GLU A 363 -32.71 39.65 19.54
C GLU A 363 -32.70 40.63 18.34
N ARG A 364 -32.06 41.79 18.47
CA ARG A 364 -32.21 42.94 17.55
C ARG A 364 -30.98 43.29 16.71
N HIS A 365 -29.78 42.79 17.04
CA HIS A 365 -28.53 43.20 16.40
C HIS A 365 -28.43 42.79 14.91
N GLY A 366 -29.05 41.68 14.51
CA GLY A 366 -29.05 41.21 13.12
C GLY A 366 -30.22 41.70 12.25
N SER A 367 -31.16 42.49 12.80
CA SER A 367 -32.40 42.92 12.13
C SER A 367 -32.45 44.44 11.88
N TRP A 368 -31.31 45.12 11.94
CA TRP A 368 -31.26 46.59 11.83
C TRP A 368 -31.07 47.05 10.38
N PRO A 369 -31.77 48.11 9.92
CA PRO A 369 -32.09 48.30 8.51
C PRO A 369 -31.05 49.19 7.84
N PHE A 370 -29.88 48.65 7.49
CA PHE A 370 -29.10 49.23 6.40
C PHE A 370 -28.48 48.09 5.59
N PRO A 371 -28.95 47.84 4.34
CA PRO A 371 -28.14 47.07 3.41
C PRO A 371 -26.90 47.93 3.14
N PHE A 372 -25.72 47.47 3.57
CA PHE A 372 -24.47 48.00 3.05
C PHE A 372 -24.48 47.75 1.54
N ARG A 373 -24.72 48.81 0.77
CA ARG A 373 -24.49 48.85 -0.68
C ARG A 373 -23.06 49.25 -0.95
#